data_AF-B3NEP0-F1
#
_entry.id   AF-B3NEP0-F1
#
_cell.length_a   1.000
_cell.length_b   1.000
_cell.length_c   1.000
_cell.angle_alpha   90.00
_cell.angle_beta   90.00
_cell.angle_gamma   90.00
#
_symmetry.space_group_name_H-M   'P 1'
#
loop_
_entity.id
_entity.type
_entity.pdbx_description
1 polymer ?
#
loop_
_entity_poly.entity_id
_entity_poly.type
_entity_poly.pdbx_seq_one_letter_code
_entity_poly.pdbx_strand_id
1 'polypeptide(L)'
;MARSQSQMIRAAAVVDDPNLVASLPYLNFLRFLKRNFFRNTDLRRLLQVGLVRWSALSDAKKRLFEPERILARVARRKRNRRRRRLLRRSRHGQKGRGPVRRPIYDKRPPPKCGRSK
;
A
#
# COMPACT_ATOMS: atom_id res chain seq x y z
N MET A 1 19.55 8.46 20.54
CA MET A 1 19.20 7.13 19.97
C MET A 1 18.71 7.30 18.53
N ALA A 2 19.63 7.29 17.56
CA ALA A 2 19.28 7.43 16.15
C ALA A 2 18.66 6.12 15.64
N ARG A 3 17.36 6.13 15.30
CA ARG A 3 16.72 5.01 14.60
C ARG A 3 17.57 4.67 13.36
N SER A 4 18.03 3.43 13.27
CA SER A 4 18.87 2.95 12.17
C SER A 4 18.19 3.24 10.82
N GLN A 5 18.82 4.10 10.03
CA GLN A 5 18.28 4.68 8.80
C GLN A 5 17.91 3.62 7.74
N SER A 6 18.47 2.41 7.87
CA SER A 6 18.19 1.21 7.06
C SER A 6 16.76 0.67 7.22
N GLN A 7 16.03 1.02 8.29
CA GLN A 7 14.66 0.54 8.53
C GLN A 7 13.54 1.31 7.80
N MET A 8 13.81 2.44 7.14
CA MET A 8 12.73 3.35 6.69
C MET A 8 12.36 3.32 5.19
N ILE A 9 13.14 2.69 4.30
CA ILE A 9 12.76 2.59 2.87
C ILE A 9 11.86 1.37 2.67
N ARG A 10 10.55 1.60 2.80
CA ARG A 10 9.52 0.63 2.45
C ARG A 10 9.11 0.81 1.00
N ALA A 11 8.98 -0.29 0.25
CA ALA A 11 8.49 -0.26 -1.12
C ALA A 11 7.13 0.45 -1.25
N ALA A 12 6.27 0.34 -0.25
CA ALA A 12 4.97 1.03 -0.25
C ALA A 12 5.06 2.56 -0.16
N ALA A 13 6.19 3.10 0.30
CA ALA A 13 6.43 4.54 0.45
C ALA A 13 7.10 5.16 -0.79
N VAL A 14 7.57 4.34 -1.72
CA VAL A 14 8.24 4.77 -2.95
C VAL A 14 7.17 5.00 -4.03
N VAL A 15 7.00 6.28 -4.41
CA VAL A 15 6.22 6.83 -5.55
C VAL A 15 4.88 6.13 -5.83
N ASP A 16 3.77 6.78 -5.46
CA ASP A 16 2.42 6.23 -5.62
C ASP A 16 1.81 6.47 -7.02
N ASP A 17 2.18 7.58 -7.68
CA ASP A 17 1.59 8.02 -8.94
C ASP A 17 2.42 7.51 -10.13
N PRO A 18 1.82 6.70 -11.05
CA PRO A 18 2.53 6.18 -12.21
C PRO A 18 3.03 7.27 -13.16
N ASN A 19 2.37 8.44 -13.20
CA ASN A 19 2.74 9.52 -14.12
C ASN A 19 3.99 10.29 -13.67
N LEU A 20 4.41 10.11 -12.41
CA LEU A 20 5.56 10.79 -11.83
C LEU A 20 6.81 9.91 -11.77
N VAL A 21 6.73 8.70 -12.34
CA VAL A 21 7.85 7.75 -12.41
C VAL A 21 8.82 8.23 -13.48
N ALA A 22 10.02 8.59 -13.07
CA ALA A 22 11.11 8.91 -13.96
C ALA A 22 11.75 7.64 -14.53
N SER A 23 12.34 7.75 -15.72
CA SER A 23 13.13 6.66 -16.33
C SER A 23 14.36 6.30 -15.49
N LEU A 24 15.00 7.28 -14.84
CA LEU A 24 16.18 7.07 -14.02
C LEU A 24 15.81 6.69 -12.57
N PRO A 25 16.34 5.57 -12.03
CA PRO A 25 16.07 5.15 -10.66
C PRO A 25 16.50 6.19 -9.61
N TYR A 26 17.61 6.89 -9.87
CA TYR A 26 18.10 7.93 -8.98
C TYR A 26 17.13 9.11 -8.85
N LEU A 27 16.45 9.51 -9.94
CA LEU A 27 15.45 10.57 -9.89
C LEU A 27 14.22 10.15 -9.08
N ASN A 28 13.79 8.89 -9.19
CA ASN A 28 12.72 8.33 -8.36
C ASN A 28 13.11 8.32 -6.87
N PHE A 29 14.38 8.05 -6.56
CA PHE A 29 14.92 8.13 -5.22
C PHE A 29 14.95 9.57 -4.67
N LEU A 30 15.41 10.55 -5.46
CA LEU A 30 15.39 11.95 -5.06
C LEU A 30 13.96 12.45 -4.81
N ARG A 31 13.01 12.04 -5.65
CA ARG A 31 11.58 12.34 -5.46
C ARG A 31 11.05 11.73 -4.16
N PHE A 32 11.46 10.49 -3.84
CA PHE A 32 11.15 9.84 -2.58
C PHE A 32 11.74 10.60 -1.37
N LEU A 33 12.99 11.04 -1.46
CA LEU A 33 13.63 11.82 -0.39
C LEU A 33 12.96 13.17 -0.18
N LYS A 34 12.65 13.89 -1.27
CA LYS A 34 11.94 15.17 -1.23
C LYS A 34 10.58 15.04 -0.55
N ARG A 35 9.80 14.01 -0.88
CA ARG A 35 8.46 13.80 -0.32
C ARG A 35 8.46 13.41 1.17
N ASN A 36 9.41 12.57 1.58
CA ASN A 36 9.39 11.95 2.91
C ASN A 36 10.26 12.67 3.95
N PHE A 37 11.36 13.29 3.53
CA PHE A 37 12.36 13.86 4.47
C PHE A 37 12.62 15.35 4.26
N PHE A 38 12.54 15.84 3.02
CA PHE A 38 12.99 17.20 2.67
C PHE A 38 11.87 17.98 1.96
N ARG A 39 10.75 18.21 2.65
CA ARG A 39 9.59 18.91 2.06
C ARG A 39 9.87 20.39 1.77
N ASN A 40 10.59 21.07 2.67
CA ASN A 40 10.83 22.52 2.63
C ASN A 40 12.32 22.86 2.51
N THR A 41 13.14 21.94 2.01
CA THR A 41 14.60 22.09 2.00
C THR A 41 15.09 22.42 0.59
N ASP A 42 16.15 23.23 0.52
CA ASP A 42 16.79 23.62 -0.74
C ASP A 42 17.24 22.43 -1.57
N LEU A 43 17.09 22.58 -2.89
CA LEU A 43 17.47 21.57 -3.88
C LEU A 43 18.94 21.16 -3.73
N ARG A 44 19.85 22.11 -3.44
CA ARG A 44 21.28 21.83 -3.23
C ARG A 44 21.50 20.82 -2.12
N ARG A 45 20.84 20.99 -0.97
CA ARG A 45 20.97 20.09 0.17
C ARG A 45 20.36 18.72 -0.13
N LEU A 46 19.25 18.69 -0.88
CA LEU A 46 18.66 17.44 -1.36
C LEU A 46 19.63 16.66 -2.26
N LEU A 47 20.32 17.33 -3.19
CA LEU A 47 21.27 16.68 -4.09
C LEU A 47 22.50 16.17 -3.35
N GLN A 48 23.07 16.97 -2.43
CA GLN A 48 24.23 16.56 -1.63
C GLN A 48 23.90 15.35 -0.75
N VAL A 49 22.84 15.44 0.05
CA VAL A 49 22.43 14.34 0.94
C VAL A 49 21.92 13.15 0.12
N GLY A 50 21.25 13.41 -1.00
CA GLY A 50 20.74 12.40 -1.90
C GLY A 50 21.87 11.56 -2.50
N LEU A 51 22.95 12.19 -2.97
CA LEU A 51 24.09 11.47 -3.51
C LEU A 51 24.72 10.53 -2.47
N VAL A 52 25.04 11.05 -1.28
CA VAL A 52 25.64 10.27 -0.17
C VAL A 52 24.74 9.11 0.25
N ARG A 53 23.42 9.34 0.35
CA ARG A 53 22.48 8.28 0.71
C ARG A 53 22.31 7.25 -0.40
N TRP A 54 22.38 7.66 -1.66
CA TRP A 54 22.25 6.74 -2.79
C TRP A 54 23.46 5.82 -2.91
N SER A 55 24.68 6.34 -2.74
CA SER A 55 25.89 5.54 -2.76
C SER A 55 25.97 4.58 -1.57
N ALA A 56 25.44 4.96 -0.40
CA ALA A 56 25.35 4.09 0.76
C ALA A 56 24.26 2.98 0.67
N LEU A 57 23.37 3.01 -0.34
CA LEU A 57 22.34 1.99 -0.49
C LEU A 57 22.89 0.73 -1.17
N SER A 58 22.46 -0.44 -0.68
CA SER A 58 22.68 -1.70 -1.38
C SER A 58 21.91 -1.74 -2.70
N ASP A 59 22.41 -2.51 -3.66
CA ASP A 59 21.80 -2.60 -4.99
C ASP A 59 20.37 -3.16 -4.92
N ALA A 60 20.10 -4.08 -4.00
CA ALA A 60 18.74 -4.57 -3.73
C ALA A 60 17.77 -3.44 -3.34
N LYS A 61 18.24 -2.42 -2.60
CA LYS A 61 17.43 -1.25 -2.26
C LYS A 61 17.31 -0.28 -3.43
N LYS A 62 18.37 -0.09 -4.23
CA LYS A 62 18.32 0.71 -5.46
C LYS A 62 17.28 0.17 -6.46
N ARG A 63 17.16 -1.16 -6.58
CA ARG A 63 16.12 -1.82 -7.40
C ARG A 63 14.69 -1.45 -7.02
N LEU A 64 14.42 -1.01 -5.79
CA LEU A 64 13.08 -0.54 -5.40
C LEU A 64 12.63 0.71 -6.15
N PHE A 65 13.60 1.48 -6.68
CA PHE A 65 13.41 2.73 -7.41
C PHE A 65 13.45 2.55 -8.93
N GLU A 66 13.67 1.32 -9.42
CA GLU A 66 13.55 1.02 -10.85
C GLU A 66 12.12 1.29 -11.34
N PRO A 67 11.97 1.96 -12.50
CA PRO A 67 10.67 2.35 -13.02
C PRO A 67 9.75 1.14 -13.20
N GLU A 68 10.24 0.04 -13.77
CA GLU A 68 9.49 -1.19 -13.96
C GLU A 68 8.96 -1.78 -12.65
N ARG A 69 9.80 -1.76 -11.60
CA ARG A 69 9.44 -2.26 -10.26
C ARG A 69 8.40 -1.39 -9.58
N ILE A 70 8.47 -0.07 -9.78
CA ILE A 70 7.47 0.87 -9.27
C ILE A 70 6.14 0.65 -10.00
N LEU A 71 6.14 0.65 -11.33
CA LEU A 71 4.94 0.48 -12.15
C LEU A 71 4.25 -0.86 -11.87
N ALA A 72 5.00 -1.96 -11.78
CA ALA A 72 4.47 -3.27 -11.43
C ALA A 72 3.77 -3.26 -10.05
N ARG A 73 4.33 -2.52 -9.08
CA ARG A 73 3.77 -2.37 -7.74
C ARG A 73 2.48 -1.55 -7.76
N VAL A 74 2.45 -0.44 -8.49
CA VAL A 74 1.25 0.39 -8.69
C VAL A 74 0.14 -0.44 -9.34
N ALA A 75 0.45 -1.18 -10.41
CA ALA A 75 -0.50 -2.07 -11.09
C ALA A 75 -1.07 -3.14 -10.14
N ARG A 76 -0.21 -3.81 -9.37
CA ARG A 76 -0.63 -4.79 -8.33
C ARG A 76 -1.52 -4.15 -7.28
N ARG A 77 -1.19 -2.94 -6.80
CA ARG A 77 -1.98 -2.21 -5.80
C ARG A 77 -3.37 -1.84 -6.34
N LYS A 78 -3.44 -1.35 -7.59
CA LYS A 78 -4.69 -1.04 -8.29
C LYS A 78 -5.57 -2.29 -8.44
N ARG A 79 -4.99 -3.42 -8.86
CA ARG A 79 -5.68 -4.73 -8.96
C ARG A 79 -6.23 -5.19 -7.61
N ASN A 80 -5.41 -5.15 -6.55
CA ASN A 80 -5.83 -5.56 -5.20
C ASN A 80 -6.94 -4.66 -4.64
N ARG A 81 -6.87 -3.35 -4.88
CA ARG A 81 -7.94 -2.41 -4.49
C ARG A 81 -9.24 -2.72 -5.21
N ARG A 82 -9.18 -3.02 -6.52
CA ARG A 82 -10.35 -3.44 -7.31
C ARG A 82 -10.93 -4.75 -6.76
N ARG A 83 -10.11 -5.78 -6.52
CA ARG A 83 -10.55 -7.07 -5.95
C ARG A 83 -11.24 -6.87 -4.60
N ARG A 84 -10.67 -6.08 -3.68
CA ARG A 84 -11.28 -5.77 -2.38
C ARG A 84 -12.64 -5.06 -2.53
N ARG A 85 -12.79 -4.14 -3.48
CA ARG A 85 -14.07 -3.47 -3.76
C ARG A 85 -15.12 -4.47 -4.27
N LEU A 86 -14.75 -5.36 -5.17
CA LEU A 86 -15.66 -6.40 -5.69
C LEU A 86 -16.11 -7.35 -4.58
N LEU A 87 -15.18 -7.80 -3.72
CA LEU A 87 -15.51 -8.64 -2.56
C LEU A 87 -16.43 -7.94 -1.55
N ARG A 88 -16.28 -6.62 -1.37
CA ARG A 88 -17.21 -5.84 -0.53
C ARG A 88 -18.60 -5.75 -1.16
N ARG A 89 -18.70 -5.56 -2.48
CA ARG A 89 -19.97 -5.53 -3.21
C ARG A 89 -20.70 -6.88 -3.13
N SER A 90 -20.00 -7.99 -3.34
CA SER A 90 -20.61 -9.32 -3.25
C SER A 90 -21.12 -9.63 -1.84
N ARG A 91 -20.41 -9.18 -0.79
CA ARG A 91 -20.89 -9.29 0.59
C ARG A 91 -22.11 -8.40 0.89
N HIS A 92 -22.22 -7.23 0.26
CA HIS A 92 -23.37 -6.34 0.47
C HIS A 92 -24.66 -6.93 -0.12
N GLY A 93 -24.58 -7.57 -1.29
CA GLY A 93 -25.70 -8.32 -1.87
C GLY A 93 -26.11 -9.57 -1.09
N GLN A 94 -25.22 -10.11 -0.24
CA GLN A 94 -25.56 -11.23 0.66
C GLN A 94 -26.16 -10.78 2.00
N LYS A 95 -25.93 -9.53 2.43
CA LYS A 95 -26.50 -8.98 3.68
C LYS A 95 -28.01 -8.70 3.60
N GLY A 96 -28.62 -8.81 2.40
CA GLY A 96 -30.07 -8.70 2.19
C GLY A 96 -30.83 -10.03 2.34
N ARG A 97 -30.14 -11.17 2.54
CA ARG A 97 -30.81 -12.38 3.02
C ARG A 97 -31.07 -12.22 4.51
N GLY A 98 -32.14 -11.48 4.83
CA GLY A 98 -32.79 -11.62 6.13
C GLY A 98 -33.03 -13.10 6.43
N PRO A 99 -33.21 -13.49 7.72
CA PRO A 99 -33.43 -14.88 8.08
C PRO A 99 -34.51 -15.42 7.15
N VAL A 100 -34.14 -16.42 6.32
CA VAL A 100 -35.07 -17.06 5.39
C VAL A 100 -36.28 -17.42 6.23
N ARG A 101 -37.44 -16.81 5.93
CA ARG A 101 -38.69 -17.10 6.63
C ARG A 101 -38.84 -18.62 6.58
N ARG A 102 -38.82 -19.25 7.75
CA ARG A 102 -38.97 -20.70 7.84
C ARG A 102 -40.29 -21.08 7.15
N PRO A 103 -40.32 -22.16 6.36
CA PRO A 103 -41.56 -22.66 5.81
C PRO A 103 -42.58 -22.88 6.93
N ILE A 104 -43.87 -22.66 6.66
CA ILE A 104 -44.94 -22.68 7.68
C ILE A 104 -45.03 -24.05 8.41
N TYR A 105 -44.50 -25.11 7.79
CA TYR A 105 -44.41 -26.47 8.33
C TYR A 105 -43.13 -26.76 9.13
N ASP A 106 -42.14 -25.87 9.18
CA ASP A 106 -40.92 -26.06 9.96
C ASP A 106 -41.17 -25.70 11.45
N LYS A 107 -41.45 -26.74 12.25
CA LYS A 107 -41.77 -26.64 13.69
C LYS A 107 -40.55 -26.68 14.62
N ARG A 108 -39.32 -26.63 14.09
CA ARG A 108 -38.11 -26.71 14.94
C ARG A 108 -38.01 -25.48 15.85
N PRO A 109 -37.62 -25.63 17.13
CA PRO A 109 -37.41 -24.47 18.00
C PRO A 109 -36.30 -23.56 17.45
N PRO A 110 -36.38 -22.23 17.65
CA PRO A 110 -35.31 -21.33 17.27
C PRO A 110 -34.04 -21.66 18.07
N PRO A 111 -32.83 -21.51 17.47
CA PRO A 111 -31.59 -21.72 18.19
C PRO A 111 -31.53 -20.76 19.38
N LYS A 112 -31.35 -21.30 20.59
CA LYS A 112 -31.12 -20.49 21.79
C LYS A 112 -29.79 -19.75 21.58
N CYS A 113 -29.85 -18.44 21.33
CA CYS A 113 -28.67 -17.59 21.38
C CYS A 113 -28.17 -17.57 22.83
N GLY A 114 -27.23 -18.46 23.14
CA GLY A 114 -26.47 -18.40 24.39
C GLY A 114 -25.67 -17.10 24.41
N ARG A 115 -26.15 -16.12 25.16
CA ARG A 115 -25.30 -15.03 25.65
C ARG A 115 -24.41 -15.63 26.73
N SER A 116 -23.22 -16.07 26.35
CA SER A 116 -22.12 -16.24 27.28
C SER A 116 -21.80 -14.86 27.84
N LYS A 117 -21.93 -14.68 29.16
CA LYS A 117 -21.35 -13.57 29.90
C LYS A 117 -19.84 -13.78 30.02
#